data_AF-A0A9E2GDC2-F1
#
_entry.id   AF-A0A9E2GDC2-F1
#
_cell.length_a   1.000
_cell.length_b   1.000
_cell.length_c   1.000
_cell.angle_alpha   90.00
_cell.angle_beta   90.00
_cell.angle_gamma   90.00
#
_symmetry.space_group_name_H-M   'P 1'
#
loop_
_entity.id
_entity.type
_entity.pdbx_description
1 polymer ?
#
loop_
_entity_poly.entity_id
_entity_poly.type
_entity_poly.pdbx_seq_one_letter_code
_entity_poly.pdbx_strand_id
1 'polypeptide(L)'
;GLLKTGSAYYAPASAAVEMAEAVLKDKKKILPCAAYLEGEYGINDLFIGVPVKLGSNGIEEIIQIKLTDEENAALQKSANAVAELKSLLKKIT
;
A
#
# COMPACT_ATOMS: atom_id res chain seq x y z
N GLY A 1 7.69 15.66 -23.96
CA GLY A 1 8.83 15.22 -23.14
C GLY A 1 8.81 13.71 -23.05
N LEU A 2 9.93 13.05 -23.36
CA LEU A 2 10.06 11.60 -23.50
C LEU A 2 10.00 10.85 -22.16
N LEU A 3 8.97 10.04 -21.94
CA LEU A 3 8.98 8.84 -21.07
C LEU A 3 8.08 7.76 -21.71
N LYS A 4 8.34 7.44 -22.99
CA LYS A 4 7.60 6.42 -23.75
C LYS A 4 8.35 5.08 -23.89
N THR A 5 9.53 4.90 -23.29
CA THR A 5 10.35 3.67 -23.45
C THR A 5 11.22 3.33 -22.23
N GLY A 6 10.78 3.66 -21.02
CA GLY A 6 11.52 3.30 -19.80
C GLY A 6 10.71 3.68 -18.57
N SER A 7 10.45 2.70 -17.70
CA SER A 7 9.72 2.86 -16.44
C SER A 7 10.26 4.03 -15.62
N ALA A 8 9.47 4.61 -14.72
CA ALA A 8 10.05 5.46 -13.69
C ALA A 8 10.99 4.60 -12.83
N TYR A 9 12.30 4.79 -12.91
CA TYR A 9 13.27 3.96 -12.18
C TYR A 9 13.86 4.68 -10.97
N TYR A 10 14.14 5.99 -11.07
CA TYR A 10 14.67 6.76 -9.94
C TYR A 10 13.67 6.92 -8.78
N ALA A 11 12.43 7.30 -9.07
CA ALA A 11 11.45 7.57 -8.02
C ALA A 11 11.08 6.29 -7.23
N PRO A 12 10.82 5.14 -7.88
CA PRO A 12 10.57 3.90 -7.15
C PRO A 12 11.81 3.37 -6.41
N ALA A 13 13.01 3.53 -6.98
CA ALA A 13 14.24 3.16 -6.27
C ALA A 13 14.42 3.99 -4.98
N SER A 14 14.21 5.31 -5.06
CA SER A 14 14.27 6.18 -3.88
C SER A 14 13.21 5.81 -2.83
N ALA A 15 11.98 5.50 -3.26
CA ALA A 15 10.92 5.09 -2.33
C ALA A 15 11.25 3.76 -1.64
N ALA A 16 11.79 2.78 -2.37
CA ALA A 16 12.21 1.50 -1.79
C ALA A 16 13.37 1.67 -0.80
N VAL A 17 14.34 2.53 -1.12
CA VAL A 17 15.45 2.86 -0.21
C VAL A 17 14.94 3.56 1.04
N GLU A 18 13.99 4.48 0.91
CA GLU A 18 13.37 5.18 2.04
C GLU A 18 12.63 4.21 2.98
N MET A 19 11.87 3.26 2.43
CA MET A 19 11.22 2.21 3.20
C MET A 19 12.25 1.33 3.92
N ALA A 20 13.29 0.87 3.21
CA ALA A 20 14.35 0.06 3.80
C ALA A 20 15.10 0.82 4.92
N GLU A 21 15.38 2.11 4.72
CA GLU A 21 16.05 2.93 5.73
C GLU A 21 15.16 3.14 6.97
N ALA A 22 13.85 3.31 6.79
CA ALA A 22 12.92 3.45 7.90
C ALA A 22 12.84 2.17 8.76
N VAL A 23 12.90 0.99 8.14
CA VAL A 23 13.01 -0.29 8.84
C VAL A 23 14.36 -0.41 9.54
N LEU A 24 15.46 -0.25 8.79
CA LEU A 24 16.83 -0.46 9.32
C LEU A 24 17.20 0.49 10.45
N LYS A 25 16.72 1.73 10.41
CA LYS A 25 17.02 2.76 11.42
C LYS A 25 15.91 2.96 12.44
N ASP A 26 14.90 2.09 12.46
CA ASP A 26 13.73 2.18 13.34
C ASP A 26 13.14 3.61 13.38
N LYS A 27 12.99 4.25 12.21
CA LYS A 27 12.57 5.66 12.14
C LYS A 27 11.12 5.88 12.60
N LYS A 28 10.32 4.80 12.70
CA LYS A 28 8.88 4.82 13.00
C LYS A 28 8.14 5.82 12.10
N LYS A 29 8.55 5.85 10.84
CA LYS A 29 8.10 6.83 9.86
C LYS A 29 6.75 6.39 9.30
N ILE A 30 5.83 7.34 9.15
CA ILE A 30 4.56 7.09 8.47
C ILE A 30 4.81 7.20 6.97
N LEU A 31 4.61 6.11 6.25
CA LEU A 31 4.79 6.01 4.80
C LEU A 31 3.56 5.34 4.17
N PRO A 32 3.12 5.77 2.98
CA PRO A 32 2.10 5.06 2.24
C PRO A 32 2.71 3.78 1.66
N CYS A 33 2.23 2.62 2.08
CA CYS A 33 2.72 1.32 1.60
C CYS A 33 1.55 0.36 1.36
N ALA A 34 1.75 -0.63 0.49
CA ALA A 34 0.80 -1.73 0.36
C ALA A 34 0.90 -2.61 1.61
N ALA A 35 -0.16 -2.62 2.42
CA ALA A 35 -0.25 -3.40 3.65
C ALA A 35 -1.40 -4.41 3.54
N TYR A 36 -1.24 -5.53 4.22
CA TYR A 36 -2.30 -6.53 4.34
C TYR A 36 -3.33 -6.03 5.35
N LEU A 37 -4.58 -5.89 4.92
CA LEU A 37 -5.69 -5.50 5.79
C LEU A 37 -6.44 -6.72 6.31
N GLU A 38 -6.75 -6.70 7.59
CA GLU A 38 -7.46 -7.75 8.34
C GLU A 38 -8.71 -7.19 9.05
N GLY A 39 -9.29 -6.13 8.48
CA GLY A 39 -10.51 -5.48 8.99
C GLY A 39 -10.45 -3.96 8.93
N GLU A 40 -9.27 -3.37 8.71
CA GLU A 40 -9.10 -1.93 8.57
C GLU A 40 -9.91 -1.41 7.38
N TYR A 41 -10.57 -0.26 7.57
CA TYR A 41 -11.47 0.33 6.58
C TYR A 41 -12.60 -0.63 6.12
N GLY A 42 -12.91 -1.68 6.89
CA GLY A 42 -13.89 -2.71 6.53
C GLY A 42 -13.40 -3.69 5.45
N ILE A 43 -12.10 -3.69 5.14
CA ILE A 43 -11.48 -4.55 4.12
C ILE A 43 -10.71 -5.67 4.82
N ASN A 44 -10.91 -6.91 4.37
CA ASN A 44 -10.28 -8.10 4.93
C ASN A 44 -9.59 -8.92 3.82
N ASP A 45 -8.47 -9.56 4.14
CA ASP A 45 -7.74 -10.49 3.26
C ASP A 45 -7.31 -9.84 1.93
N LEU A 46 -6.82 -8.60 2.01
CA LEU A 46 -6.40 -7.85 0.82
C LEU A 46 -5.19 -6.96 1.09
N PHE A 47 -4.26 -6.90 0.13
CA PHE A 47 -3.19 -5.91 0.13
C PHE A 47 -3.65 -4.64 -0.58
N ILE A 48 -3.63 -3.51 0.11
CA ILE A 48 -3.97 -2.20 -0.48
C ILE A 48 -3.05 -1.10 0.08
N GLY A 49 -2.86 -0.04 -0.70
CA GLY A 49 -2.05 1.10 -0.32
C GLY A 49 -2.72 1.93 0.79
N VAL A 50 -2.16 1.87 1.99
CA VAL A 50 -2.63 2.61 3.16
C VAL A 50 -1.44 3.25 3.89
N PRO A 51 -1.65 4.34 4.65
CA PRO A 51 -0.59 4.89 5.48
C PRO A 51 -0.27 3.91 6.60
N VAL A 52 1.00 3.51 6.69
CA VAL A 52 1.49 2.61 7.73
C VAL A 52 2.65 3.25 8.49
N LYS A 53 2.77 2.93 9.78
CA LYS A 53 3.98 3.19 10.55
C LYS A 53 4.98 2.08 10.27
N LEU A 54 6.10 2.45 9.68
CA LEU A 54 7.20 1.54 9.37
C LEU A 54 8.33 1.70 10.39
N GLY A 55 8.66 0.61 11.08
CA GLY A 55 9.73 0.52 12.08
C GLY A 55 10.59 -0.72 11.88
N SER A 56 11.42 -1.04 12.87
CA SER A 56 12.34 -2.18 12.84
C SER A 56 11.67 -3.54 12.67
N ASN A 57 10.41 -3.67 13.09
CA ASN A 57 9.60 -4.88 12.92
C ASN A 57 8.83 -4.91 11.57
N GLY A 58 9.12 -4.00 10.64
CA GLY A 58 8.35 -3.82 9.42
C GLY A 58 7.14 -2.91 9.67
N ILE A 59 5.94 -3.37 9.28
CA ILE A 59 4.70 -2.62 9.51
C ILE A 59 4.31 -2.78 10.99
N GLU A 60 4.47 -1.73 11.78
CA GLU A 60 4.12 -1.75 13.22
C GLU A 60 2.65 -1.41 13.45
N GLU A 61 2.07 -0.57 12.59
CA GLU A 61 0.72 -0.06 12.77
C GLU A 61 0.15 0.42 11.41
N ILE A 62 -1.12 0.11 11.16
CA ILE A 62 -1.87 0.68 10.03
C ILE A 62 -2.63 1.90 10.52
N ILE A 63 -2.32 3.07 9.97
CA ILE A 63 -2.91 4.33 10.41
C ILE A 63 -4.30 4.46 9.78
N GLN A 64 -5.34 4.33 10.62
CA GLN A 64 -6.71 4.54 10.19
C GLN A 64 -7.07 6.03 10.30
N ILE A 65 -7.16 6.69 9.14
CA ILE A 65 -7.65 8.08 9.07
C ILE A 65 -9.16 8.08 8.84
N LYS A 66 -9.83 9.10 9.36
CA LYS A 66 -11.25 9.32 9.06
C LYS A 66 -11.36 9.80 7.62
N LEU A 67 -11.84 8.91 6.75
CA LEU A 67 -12.16 9.24 5.37
C LEU A 67 -13.57 9.84 5.31
N THR A 68 -13.77 10.76 4.37
CA THR A 68 -15.12 11.17 3.96
C THR A 68 -15.84 10.02 3.24
N ASP A 69 -17.17 10.11 3.10
CA ASP A 69 -17.96 9.08 2.42
C ASP A 69 -17.49 8.87 0.97
N GLU A 70 -17.08 9.95 0.30
CA GLU A 70 -16.56 9.93 -1.07
C GLU A 70 -15.21 9.23 -1.16
N GLU A 71 -14.26 9.54 -0.27
CA GLU A 71 -12.96 8.90 -0.21
C GLU A 71 -13.07 7.42 0.19
N ASN A 72 -13.98 7.09 1.11
CA ASN A 72 -14.25 5.71 1.49
C ASN A 72 -14.81 4.93 0.30
N ALA A 73 -15.78 5.50 -0.44
CA ALA A 73 -16.28 4.88 -1.67
C ALA A 73 -15.17 4.66 -2.72
N ALA A 74 -14.24 5.60 -2.86
CA ALA A 74 -13.09 5.47 -3.76
C ALA A 74 -12.11 4.38 -3.31
N LEU A 75 -11.86 4.27 -2.00
CA LEU A 75 -11.04 3.22 -1.40
C LEU A 75 -11.69 1.84 -1.61
N GLN A 76 -12.98 1.71 -1.33
CA GLN A 76 -13.74 0.46 -1.55
C GLN A 76 -13.73 0.06 -3.03
N LYS A 77 -13.89 1.00 -3.95
CA LYS A 77 -13.77 0.73 -5.38
C LYS A 77 -12.38 0.19 -5.75
N SER A 78 -11.32 0.77 -5.18
CA SER A 78 -9.95 0.31 -5.39
C SER A 78 -9.73 -1.09 -4.81
N ALA A 79 -10.24 -1.36 -3.61
CA ALA A 79 -10.18 -2.66 -2.96
C ALA A 79 -10.88 -3.74 -3.80
N ASN A 80 -12.07 -3.45 -4.33
CA ASN A 80 -12.81 -4.38 -5.18
C ASN A 80 -12.02 -4.74 -6.46
N ALA A 81 -11.35 -3.77 -7.09
CA ALA A 81 -10.52 -4.04 -8.27
C ALA A 81 -9.35 -4.98 -7.96
N VAL A 82 -8.68 -4.81 -6.79
CA VAL A 82 -7.59 -5.70 -6.37
C VAL A 82 -8.14 -7.09 -6.00
N ALA A 83 -9.31 -7.17 -5.36
CA ALA A 83 -9.95 -8.43 -5.01
C ALA A 83 -10.36 -9.24 -6.26
N GLU A 84 -10.87 -8.55 -7.30
CA GLU A 84 -11.16 -9.15 -8.59
C GLU A 84 -9.89 -9.70 -9.25
N LEU A 85 -8.80 -8.93 -9.25
CA LEU A 85 -7.50 -9.37 -9.75
C LEU A 85 -6.96 -10.60 -8.99
N LYS A 86 -7.07 -10.59 -7.65
CA LYS A 86 -6.70 -11.74 -6.79
C LYS A 86 -7.51 -12.99 -7.17
N SER A 87 -8.81 -12.84 -7.38
CA SER A 87 -9.71 -13.93 -7.79
C SER A 87 -9.36 -14.48 -9.17
N LEU A 88 -9.02 -13.59 -10.11
CA LEU A 88 -8.63 -13.97 -11.47
C LEU A 88 -7.30 -14.74 -11.48
N LEU A 89 -6.30 -14.29 -10.72
CA LEU A 89 -5.03 -15.02 -10.56
C LEU A 89 -5.24 -16.43 -10.00
N LYS A 90 -6.14 -16.58 -9.02
CA LYS A 90 -6.48 -17.88 -8.42
C LYS A 90 -7.14 -18.86 -9.39
N LYS A 91 -7.76 -18.39 -10.48
CA LYS A 91 -8.38 -19.26 -11.50
C LYS A 91 -7.38 -19.76 -12.55
N ILE A 92 -6.23 -19.11 -12.67
CA ILE A 92 -5.18 -19.45 -13.64
C ILE A 92 -4.19 -20.49 -13.07
N THR A 93 -4.14 -20.62 -11.73
CA THR A 93 -3.35 -21.62 -11.01
C THR A 93 -4.22 -22.78 -10.57
#